data_AF-A0A9D1HU57-F1
#
_entry.id   AF-A0A9D1HU57-F1
#
_cell.length_a   1.000
_cell.length_b   1.000
_cell.length_c   1.000
_cell.angle_alpha   90.00
_cell.angle_beta   90.00
_cell.angle_gamma   90.00
#
_symmetry.space_group_name_H-M   'P 1'
#
loop_
_entity.id
_entity.type
_entity.pdbx_description
1 polymer ?
#
loop_
_entity_poly.entity_id
_entity_poly.type
_entity_poly.pdbx_seq_one_letter_code
_entity_poly.pdbx_strand_id
1 'polypeptide(L)'
;MYLKNTSNDVKKIMEKIGELDKINKLKFITYILNLWNNNQINSLNEINPDLLDDSIDISIFNPSSIGYPDLVKILKEYWNHFYQIYRFYPKKYKELITLFERLSFKEKKDVLSEIFLHLEHDELLPDNIDGYEIANLIIKF
;
A
#
# COMPACT_ATOMS: atom_id res chain seq x y z
N MET A 1 15.72 -1.23 -3.27
CA MET A 1 16.51 -1.72 -2.12
C MET A 1 15.56 -2.49 -1.25
N TYR A 2 15.69 -3.82 -1.13
CA TYR A 2 14.77 -4.63 -0.33
C TYR A 2 15.15 -4.59 1.16
N LEU A 3 14.16 -4.56 2.04
CA LEU A 3 14.29 -4.84 3.46
C LEU A 3 15.09 -6.14 3.63
N LYS A 4 16.13 -6.12 4.47
CA LYS A 4 17.10 -7.22 4.58
C LYS A 4 16.52 -8.57 5.06
N ASN A 5 15.24 -8.63 5.44
CA ASN A 5 14.56 -9.83 5.94
C ASN A 5 13.08 -9.93 5.47
N THR A 6 12.75 -9.49 4.26
CA THR A 6 11.38 -9.65 3.71
C THR A 6 11.11 -11.08 3.24
N SER A 7 9.86 -11.53 3.40
CA SER A 7 9.43 -12.86 2.97
C SER A 7 9.50 -13.01 1.45
N ASN A 8 9.51 -14.26 0.98
CA ASN A 8 9.53 -14.54 -0.46
C ASN A 8 8.30 -13.99 -1.18
N ASP A 9 7.14 -13.94 -0.50
CA ASP A 9 5.91 -13.41 -1.09
C ASP A 9 5.97 -11.88 -1.23
N VAL A 10 6.52 -11.18 -0.24
CA VAL A 10 6.76 -9.73 -0.36
C VAL A 10 7.71 -9.43 -1.51
N LYS A 11 8.84 -10.16 -1.61
CA LYS A 11 9.80 -10.02 -2.71
C LYS A 11 9.14 -10.24 -4.07
N LYS A 12 8.36 -11.32 -4.20
CA LYS A 12 7.63 -11.67 -5.43
C LYS A 12 6.63 -10.59 -5.84
N ILE A 13 5.92 -9.98 -4.88
CA ILE A 13 5.03 -8.85 -5.16
C ILE A 13 5.83 -7.67 -5.68
N MET A 14 6.94 -7.32 -5.01
CA MET A 14 7.76 -6.18 -5.41
C MET A 14 8.44 -6.38 -6.78
N GLU A 15 8.92 -7.58 -7.09
CA GLU A 15 9.42 -7.94 -8.43
C GLU A 15 8.33 -7.72 -9.48
N LYS A 16 7.13 -8.26 -9.26
CA LYS A 16 5.99 -8.08 -10.17
C LYS A 16 5.56 -6.62 -10.30
N ILE A 17 5.63 -5.81 -9.25
CA ILE A 17 5.39 -4.35 -9.31
C ILE A 17 6.46 -3.67 -10.18
N GLY A 18 7.72 -4.08 -10.05
CA GLY A 18 8.84 -3.56 -10.84
C GLY A 18 8.72 -3.84 -12.34
N GLU A 19 8.09 -4.95 -12.72
CA GLU A 19 7.81 -5.33 -14.11
C GLU A 19 6.67 -4.52 -14.77
N LEU A 20 5.86 -3.81 -13.98
CA LEU A 20 4.74 -3.02 -14.50
C LEU A 20 5.21 -1.70 -15.10
N ASP A 21 4.62 -1.31 -16.22
CA ASP A 21 4.73 0.07 -16.69
C ASP A 21 4.14 1.05 -15.67
N LYS A 22 4.62 2.30 -15.73
CA LYS A 22 4.32 3.34 -14.74
C LYS A 22 2.83 3.47 -14.40
N ILE A 23 1.96 3.51 -15.41
CA ILE A 23 0.51 3.73 -15.18
C ILE A 23 -0.10 2.54 -14.45
N ASN A 24 0.28 1.34 -14.86
CA ASN A 24 -0.19 0.10 -14.29
C ASN A 24 0.35 -0.16 -12.88
N LYS A 25 1.61 0.21 -12.63
CA LYS A 25 2.21 0.27 -11.30
C LYS A 25 1.39 1.16 -10.36
N LEU A 26 1.14 2.41 -10.76
CA LEU A 26 0.37 3.37 -9.96
C LEU A 26 -1.07 2.89 -9.69
N LYS A 27 -1.71 2.22 -10.65
CA LYS A 27 -3.05 1.65 -10.46
C LYS A 27 -3.08 0.53 -9.42
N PHE A 28 -2.10 -0.38 -9.45
CA PHE A 28 -2.00 -1.42 -8.46
C PHE A 28 -1.68 -0.86 -7.07
N ILE A 29 -0.75 0.09 -6.98
CA ILE A 29 -0.42 0.78 -5.74
C ILE A 29 -1.66 1.51 -5.19
N THR A 30 -2.43 2.19 -6.04
CA THR A 30 -3.69 2.85 -5.64
C THR A 30 -4.68 1.88 -5.02
N TYR A 31 -4.78 0.65 -5.55
CA TYR A 31 -5.61 -0.39 -4.93
C TYR A 31 -5.14 -0.69 -3.49
N ILE A 32 -3.85 -0.93 -3.28
CA ILE A 32 -3.29 -1.19 -1.94
C ILE A 32 -3.52 0.01 -1.00
N LEU A 33 -3.30 1.24 -1.47
CA LEU A 33 -3.51 2.43 -0.66
C LEU A 33 -4.99 2.62 -0.27
N ASN A 34 -5.94 2.22 -1.13
CA ASN A 34 -7.36 2.26 -0.75
C ASN A 34 -7.67 1.24 0.36
N LEU A 35 -7.12 0.03 0.31
CA LEU A 35 -7.27 -0.94 1.40
C LEU A 35 -6.72 -0.37 2.71
N TRP A 36 -5.54 0.24 2.65
CA TRP A 36 -4.89 0.85 3.81
C TRP A 36 -5.71 2.00 4.39
N ASN A 37 -6.26 2.87 3.53
CA ASN A 37 -7.10 4.00 3.93
C ASN A 37 -8.44 3.57 4.54
N ASN A 38 -8.96 2.40 4.17
CA ASN A 38 -10.27 1.91 4.58
C ASN A 38 -10.19 0.87 5.72
N ASN A 39 -9.15 0.91 6.54
CA ASN A 39 -8.92 -0.01 7.67
C ASN A 39 -8.72 -1.49 7.31
N GLN A 40 -8.65 -1.85 6.02
CA GLN A 40 -8.64 -3.25 5.55
C GLN A 40 -7.26 -3.93 5.66
N ILE A 41 -6.26 -3.22 6.19
CA ILE A 41 -4.98 -3.80 6.62
C ILE A 41 -5.06 -4.00 8.12
N ASN A 42 -5.40 -5.22 8.54
CA ASN A 42 -5.64 -5.55 9.94
C ASN A 42 -5.15 -6.96 10.30
N SER A 43 -5.03 -7.24 11.60
CA SER A 43 -4.50 -8.50 12.14
C SER A 43 -5.29 -9.75 11.78
N LEU A 44 -6.58 -9.60 11.45
CA LEU A 44 -7.49 -10.71 11.15
C LEU A 44 -7.71 -10.92 9.64
N ASN A 45 -7.15 -10.05 8.79
CA ASN A 45 -7.46 -9.99 7.36
C ASN A 45 -8.97 -9.84 7.07
N GLU A 46 -9.70 -9.17 7.96
CA GLU A 46 -11.12 -8.90 7.79
C GLU A 46 -11.33 -7.83 6.71
N ILE A 47 -12.31 -8.05 5.82
CA ILE A 47 -12.61 -7.14 4.70
C ILE A 47 -13.36 -5.91 5.21
N ASN A 48 -14.25 -6.10 6.19
CA ASN A 48 -15.06 -5.02 6.77
C ASN A 48 -14.87 -4.97 8.29
N PRO A 49 -13.68 -4.52 8.77
CA PRO A 49 -13.37 -4.53 10.20
C PRO A 49 -14.31 -3.63 11.01
N ASP A 50 -14.88 -2.59 10.39
CA ASP A 50 -15.81 -1.66 11.04
C ASP A 50 -17.18 -2.31 11.38
N LEU A 51 -17.45 -3.53 10.88
CA LEU A 51 -18.67 -4.30 11.18
C LEU A 51 -18.45 -5.39 12.24
N LEU A 52 -17.23 -5.53 12.76
CA LEU A 52 -16.93 -6.49 13.81
C LEU A 52 -17.58 -6.05 15.12
N ASP A 53 -17.93 -7.04 15.94
CA ASP A 53 -18.39 -6.82 17.30
C ASP A 53 -17.26 -6.19 18.14
N ASP A 54 -17.59 -5.21 18.98
CA ASP A 54 -16.63 -4.50 19.83
C ASP A 54 -15.83 -5.42 20.77
N SER A 55 -16.30 -6.65 21.02
CA SER A 55 -15.60 -7.67 21.80
C SER A 55 -14.44 -8.35 21.05
N ILE A 56 -14.32 -8.16 19.73
CA ILE A 56 -13.27 -8.76 18.90
C ILE A 56 -12.04 -7.85 18.93
N ASP A 57 -10.93 -8.36 19.50
CA ASP A 57 -9.65 -7.66 19.46
C ASP A 57 -9.04 -7.73 18.06
N ILE A 58 -8.92 -6.57 17.41
CA ILE A 58 -8.36 -6.41 16.07
C ILE A 58 -7.39 -5.23 16.05
N SER A 59 -6.20 -5.47 15.52
CA SER A 59 -5.23 -4.40 15.26
C SER A 59 -5.44 -3.89 13.84
N ILE A 60 -5.81 -2.63 13.70
CA ILE A 60 -5.97 -1.94 12.42
C ILE A 60 -4.73 -1.08 12.15
N PHE A 61 -4.21 -1.15 10.94
CA PHE A 61 -3.17 -0.26 10.44
C PHE A 61 -3.72 0.59 9.30
N ASN A 62 -3.70 1.91 9.47
CA ASN A 62 -4.14 2.89 8.48
C ASN A 62 -3.19 4.11 8.47
N PRO A 63 -3.34 5.07 7.55
CA PRO A 63 -2.46 6.25 7.52
C PRO A 63 -2.47 7.08 8.82
N SER A 64 -3.59 7.12 9.55
CA SER A 64 -3.67 7.78 10.86
C SER A 64 -2.77 7.11 11.90
N SER A 65 -2.54 5.80 11.80
CA SER A 65 -1.63 5.05 12.68
C SER A 65 -0.19 5.55 12.64
N ILE A 66 0.21 6.23 11.56
CA ILE A 66 1.55 6.84 11.40
C ILE A 66 1.50 8.37 11.45
N GLY A 67 0.35 8.97 11.76
CA GLY A 67 0.20 10.42 11.86
C GLY A 67 -0.13 11.15 10.55
N TYR A 68 -0.48 10.43 9.48
CA TYR A 68 -0.79 11.03 8.16
C TYR A 68 -2.19 10.65 7.65
N PRO A 69 -3.28 11.10 8.31
CA PRO A 69 -4.65 10.70 7.96
C PRO A 69 -5.03 10.98 6.50
N ASP A 70 -4.51 12.06 5.90
CA ASP A 70 -4.86 12.48 4.53
C ASP A 70 -3.89 11.97 3.45
N LEU A 71 -2.88 11.15 3.81
CA LEU A 71 -1.80 10.75 2.88
C LEU A 71 -2.31 10.17 1.57
N VAL A 72 -3.22 9.19 1.66
CA VAL A 72 -3.74 8.47 0.49
C VAL A 72 -4.56 9.42 -0.40
N LYS A 73 -5.28 10.38 0.19
CA LYS A 73 -6.02 11.39 -0.55
C LYS A 73 -5.07 12.29 -1.35
N ILE A 74 -4.02 12.81 -0.71
CA ILE A 74 -3.00 13.67 -1.35
C ILE A 74 -2.34 12.95 -2.53
N LEU A 75 -1.92 11.70 -2.34
CA LEU A 75 -1.29 10.90 -3.40
C LEU A 75 -2.23 10.67 -4.58
N LYS A 76 -3.50 10.37 -4.32
CA LYS A 76 -4.52 10.18 -5.37
C LYS A 76 -4.78 11.47 -6.15
N GLU A 77 -4.88 12.60 -5.48
CA GLU A 77 -5.07 13.90 -6.13
C GLU A 77 -3.88 14.24 -7.05
N TYR A 78 -2.65 14.08 -6.54
CA TYR A 78 -1.43 14.27 -7.31
C TYR A 78 -1.37 13.35 -8.54
N TRP A 79 -1.53 12.03 -8.37
CA TRP A 79 -1.46 11.10 -9.50
C TRP A 79 -2.61 11.27 -10.50
N ASN A 80 -3.80 11.68 -10.06
CA ASN A 80 -4.89 11.97 -10.98
C ASN A 80 -4.60 13.21 -11.81
N HIS A 81 -4.00 14.25 -11.21
CA HIS A 81 -3.60 15.46 -11.90
C HIS A 81 -2.58 15.17 -13.01
N PHE A 82 -1.52 14.42 -12.69
CA PHE A 82 -0.41 14.19 -13.63
C PHE A 82 -0.60 12.98 -14.56
N TYR A 83 -1.28 11.93 -14.11
CA TYR A 83 -1.30 10.64 -14.82
C TYR A 83 -2.71 10.10 -15.14
N GLN A 84 -3.78 10.80 -14.72
CA GLN A 84 -5.17 10.45 -15.01
C GLN A 84 -5.56 9.01 -14.61
N ILE A 85 -5.05 8.52 -13.47
CA ILE A 85 -5.19 7.12 -13.04
C ILE A 85 -6.64 6.65 -12.80
N TYR A 86 -7.58 7.56 -12.56
CA TYR A 86 -9.01 7.30 -12.27
C TYR A 86 -9.77 6.47 -13.31
N ARG A 87 -9.24 6.29 -14.53
CA ARG A 87 -10.04 5.82 -15.67
C ARG A 87 -10.33 4.31 -15.70
N PHE A 88 -9.45 3.41 -15.23
CA PHE A 88 -9.69 1.96 -15.32
C PHE A 88 -8.82 1.13 -14.36
N TYR A 89 -9.43 0.25 -13.55
CA TYR A 89 -8.73 -0.87 -12.88
C TYR A 89 -8.54 -2.03 -13.87
N PRO A 90 -7.31 -2.37 -14.31
CA PRO A 90 -7.12 -3.42 -15.29
C PRO A 90 -7.31 -4.78 -14.62
N LYS A 91 -8.04 -5.69 -15.27
CA LYS A 91 -8.08 -7.13 -14.93
C LYS A 91 -6.68 -7.76 -14.79
N LYS A 92 -5.64 -7.11 -15.34
CA LYS A 92 -4.24 -7.56 -15.40
C LYS A 92 -3.56 -7.75 -14.03
N TYR A 93 -4.03 -7.14 -12.94
CA TYR A 93 -3.42 -7.30 -11.60
C TYR A 93 -4.18 -8.25 -10.68
N LYS A 94 -5.14 -9.04 -11.19
CA LYS A 94 -5.92 -9.96 -10.35
C LYS A 94 -5.02 -10.92 -9.56
N GLU A 95 -3.98 -11.47 -10.18
CA GLU A 95 -3.02 -12.35 -9.51
C GLU A 95 -2.24 -11.61 -8.41
N LEU A 96 -1.78 -10.39 -8.69
CA LEU A 96 -1.07 -9.52 -7.75
C LEU A 96 -1.94 -9.16 -6.54
N ILE A 97 -3.21 -8.85 -6.78
CA ILE A 97 -4.21 -8.59 -5.75
C ILE A 97 -4.37 -9.83 -4.87
N THR A 98 -4.59 -11.01 -5.47
CA THR A 98 -4.75 -12.26 -4.73
C THR A 98 -3.50 -12.62 -3.91
N LEU A 99 -2.29 -12.35 -4.43
CA LEU A 99 -1.05 -12.53 -3.68
C LEU A 99 -1.00 -11.60 -2.46
N PHE A 100 -1.32 -10.32 -2.64
CA PHE A 100 -1.33 -9.33 -1.57
C PHE A 100 -2.36 -9.64 -0.48
N GLU A 101 -3.60 -9.99 -0.86
CA GLU A 101 -4.69 -10.23 0.08
C GLU A 101 -4.39 -11.38 1.05
N ARG A 102 -3.62 -12.38 0.61
CA ARG A 102 -3.22 -13.57 1.39
C ARG A 102 -2.06 -13.31 2.35
N LEU A 103 -1.37 -12.19 2.22
CA LEU A 103 -0.25 -11.85 3.10
C LEU A 103 -0.71 -11.73 4.56
N SER A 104 0.20 -12.05 5.48
CA SER A 104 0.00 -11.73 6.89
C SER A 104 -0.03 -10.22 7.12
N PHE A 105 -0.58 -9.80 8.27
CA PHE A 105 -0.63 -8.39 8.66
C PHE A 105 0.75 -7.71 8.62
N LYS A 106 1.78 -8.39 9.11
CA LYS A 106 3.17 -7.90 9.05
C LYS A 106 3.67 -7.74 7.62
N GLU A 107 3.44 -8.73 6.76
CA GLU A 107 3.88 -8.68 5.37
C GLU A 107 3.16 -7.60 4.56
N LYS A 108 1.89 -7.31 4.86
CA LYS A 108 1.16 -6.19 4.25
C LYS A 108 1.80 -4.84 4.60
N LYS A 109 2.25 -4.66 5.86
CA LYS A 109 3.04 -3.49 6.27
C LYS A 109 4.40 -3.44 5.57
N ASP A 110 5.08 -4.57 5.46
CA ASP A 110 6.37 -4.67 4.74
C ASP A 110 6.20 -4.26 3.25
N VAL A 111 5.12 -4.70 2.57
CA VAL A 111 4.79 -4.26 1.20
C VAL A 111 4.49 -2.75 1.15
N LEU A 112 3.72 -2.21 2.09
CA LEU A 112 3.44 -0.77 2.13
C LEU A 112 4.72 0.05 2.26
N SER A 113 5.62 -0.35 3.17
CA SER A 113 6.92 0.31 3.31
C SER A 113 7.72 0.26 2.02
N GLU A 114 7.81 -0.90 1.37
CA GLU A 114 8.55 -1.06 0.11
C GLU A 114 7.94 -0.23 -1.02
N ILE A 115 6.61 -0.10 -1.08
CA ILE A 115 5.91 0.76 -2.04
C ILE A 115 6.39 2.20 -1.92
N PHE A 116 6.46 2.75 -0.70
CA PHE A 116 6.91 4.14 -0.52
C PHE A 116 8.38 4.34 -0.92
N LEU A 117 9.25 3.38 -0.63
CA LEU A 117 10.64 3.41 -1.11
C LEU A 117 10.74 3.42 -2.64
N HIS A 118 9.89 2.65 -3.32
CA HIS A 118 9.87 2.60 -4.79
C HIS A 118 9.27 3.88 -5.39
N LEU A 119 8.21 4.43 -4.79
CA LEU A 119 7.61 5.67 -5.24
C LEU A 119 8.57 6.85 -5.12
N GLU A 120 9.34 6.91 -4.04
CA GLU A 120 10.42 7.88 -3.84
C GLU A 120 11.51 7.72 -4.91
N HIS A 121 12.01 6.50 -5.09
CA HIS A 121 13.05 6.21 -6.08
C HIS A 121 12.63 6.52 -7.52
N ASP A 122 11.36 6.28 -7.85
CA ASP A 122 10.81 6.52 -9.19
C ASP A 122 10.35 7.99 -9.40
N GLU A 123 10.56 8.88 -8.42
CA GLU A 123 10.09 10.28 -8.43
C GLU A 123 8.58 10.40 -8.70
N LEU A 124 7.79 9.54 -8.04
CA LEU A 124 6.33 9.47 -8.17
C LEU A 124 5.60 10.07 -6.98
N LEU A 125 6.29 10.65 -6.01
CA LEU A 125 5.68 11.31 -4.86
C LEU A 125 5.58 12.83 -5.08
N PRO A 126 4.58 13.49 -4.48
CA PRO A 126 4.56 14.95 -4.39
C PRO A 126 5.78 15.47 -3.61
N ASP A 127 6.28 16.66 -3.95
CA ASP A 127 7.45 17.29 -3.31
C ASP A 127 7.35 17.43 -1.78
N ASN A 128 6.14 17.45 -1.23
CA ASN A 128 5.90 17.58 0.22
C ASN A 128 5.76 16.23 0.95
N ILE A 129 6.03 15.10 0.28
CA ILE A 129 5.95 13.76 0.85
C ILE A 129 7.33 13.09 0.71
N ASP A 130 7.96 12.80 1.83
CA ASP A 130 9.21 12.00 1.89
C ASP A 130 8.85 10.52 2.03
N GLY A 131 9.06 9.73 0.97
CA GLY A 131 8.78 8.30 0.96
C GLY A 131 9.69 7.49 1.88
N TYR A 132 10.92 7.94 2.16
CA TYR A 132 11.80 7.29 3.12
C TYR A 132 11.30 7.48 4.55
N GLU A 133 10.81 8.68 4.89
CA GLU A 133 10.19 8.96 6.18
C GLU A 133 8.95 8.09 6.39
N ILE A 134 8.03 8.07 5.42
CA ILE A 134 6.81 7.26 5.49
C ILE A 134 7.13 5.77 5.63
N ALA A 135 8.06 5.24 4.81
CA ALA A 135 8.50 3.85 4.92
C ALA A 135 9.03 3.52 6.32
N ASN A 136 9.85 4.40 6.89
CA ASN A 136 10.38 4.23 8.24
C ASN A 136 9.29 4.24 9.31
N LEU A 137 8.27 5.08 9.18
CA LEU A 137 7.14 5.12 10.11
C LEU A 137 6.30 3.84 10.03
N ILE A 138 6.07 3.31 8.82
CA ILE A 138 5.34 2.06 8.62
C ILE A 138 6.02 0.88 9.31
N ILE A 139 7.36 0.79 9.22
CA ILE A 139 8.14 -0.29 9.85
C ILE A 139 8.13 -0.21 11.38
N LYS A 140 8.03 1.01 11.94
CA LYS A 140 8.04 1.24 13.40
C LYS A 140 6.72 0.90 14.08
N PHE A 141 5.60 0.93 13.34
CA PHE A 141 4.30 0.46 13.80
C PHE A 141 4.24 -1.07 13.79
#